data_AF-A0A2V5NQW2-F1
#
_entry.id   AF-A0A2V5NQW2-F1
#
_cell.length_a   1.000
_cell.length_b   1.000
_cell.length_c   1.000
_cell.angle_alpha   90.00
_cell.angle_beta   90.00
_cell.angle_gamma   90.00
#
_symmetry.space_group_name_H-M   'P 1'
#
loop_
_entity.id
_entity.type
_entity.pdbx_description
1 polymer ?
#
loop_
_entity_poly.entity_id
_entity_poly.type
_entity_poly.pdbx_seq_one_letter_code
_entity_poly.pdbx_strand_id
1 'polypeptide(L)'
;NYKVQMDPGARTHLAKLADGDARKCLNALEVGVLTTPTTPLGGTAASPSTSSPPSKSSPPSKQKQEAPARIPLSDGIIHFTLAVAEDSIQQKAIVYDKKGDAHYDTISAFIKSMRASDENGAIYWLAKMLHAGEDFRFIARRIVIFASEDVGLADPEALPLAIATQQAVEFVGLPEARIPLAHATAYMCRAKKSREAYEALGAATEEIESEQTSRVPERLKNKHFPVNPER
;
A
#
# COMPACT_ATOMS: atom_id res chain seq x y z
N ASN A 1 -26.46 -11.04 13.52
CA ASN A 1 -26.05 -12.04 12.50
C ASN A 1 -26.79 -11.76 11.21
N TYR A 2 -26.11 -11.22 10.21
CA TYR A 2 -26.68 -11.00 8.87
C TYR A 2 -26.78 -12.34 8.12
N LYS A 3 -27.87 -12.57 7.38
CA LYS A 3 -27.99 -13.70 6.44
C LYS A 3 -27.52 -13.24 5.07
N VAL A 4 -26.32 -13.67 4.65
CA VAL A 4 -25.70 -13.23 3.40
C VAL A 4 -25.63 -14.41 2.43
N GLN A 5 -26.17 -14.23 1.22
CA GLN A 5 -25.99 -15.14 0.09
C GLN A 5 -25.04 -14.47 -0.90
N MET A 6 -23.89 -15.07 -1.13
CA MET A 6 -22.84 -14.49 -1.98
C MET A 6 -22.64 -15.28 -3.26
N ASP A 7 -22.61 -14.56 -4.38
CA ASP A 7 -22.43 -15.13 -5.71
C ASP A 7 -21.00 -15.70 -5.89
N PRO A 8 -20.83 -16.79 -6.67
CA PRO A 8 -19.50 -17.34 -6.97
C PRO A 8 -18.55 -16.33 -7.64
N GLY A 9 -19.09 -15.46 -8.51
CA GLY A 9 -18.35 -14.38 -9.16
C GLY A 9 -17.83 -13.35 -8.16
N ALA A 10 -18.68 -12.94 -7.20
CA ALA A 10 -18.31 -12.02 -6.13
C ALA A 10 -17.20 -12.59 -5.22
N ARG A 11 -17.29 -13.87 -4.86
CA ARG A 11 -16.25 -14.58 -4.08
C ARG A 11 -14.90 -14.55 -4.80
N THR A 12 -14.90 -14.90 -6.09
CA THR A 12 -13.68 -14.95 -6.90
C THR A 12 -13.08 -13.57 -7.08
N HIS A 13 -13.92 -12.55 -7.26
CA HIS A 13 -13.50 -11.16 -7.39
C HIS A 13 -12.84 -10.64 -6.10
N LEU A 14 -13.50 -10.81 -4.95
CA LEU A 14 -12.95 -10.45 -3.63
C LEU A 14 -11.62 -11.15 -3.35
N ALA A 15 -11.52 -12.45 -3.64
CA ALA A 15 -10.30 -13.21 -3.41
C ALA A 15 -9.12 -12.71 -4.28
N LYS A 16 -9.37 -12.40 -5.56
CA LYS A 16 -8.33 -11.84 -6.45
C LYS A 16 -7.85 -10.47 -5.99
N LEU A 17 -8.78 -9.59 -5.59
CA LEU A 17 -8.46 -8.23 -5.16
C LEU A 17 -7.83 -8.15 -3.76
N ALA A 18 -8.10 -9.14 -2.92
CA ALA A 18 -7.48 -9.24 -1.61
C ALA A 18 -5.96 -9.48 -1.70
N ASP A 19 -5.47 -10.08 -2.79
CA ASP A 19 -4.04 -10.34 -3.04
C ASP A 19 -3.32 -10.99 -1.83
N GLY A 20 -3.99 -11.95 -1.21
CA GLY A 20 -3.51 -12.65 -0.01
C GLY A 20 -3.72 -11.90 1.31
N ASP A 21 -4.19 -10.64 1.32
CA ASP A 21 -4.57 -9.92 2.55
C ASP A 21 -6.06 -10.18 2.89
N ALA A 22 -6.28 -11.13 3.81
CA ALA A 22 -7.62 -11.50 4.28
C ALA A 22 -8.39 -10.30 4.86
N ARG A 23 -7.73 -9.24 5.35
CA ARG A 23 -8.41 -8.05 5.87
C ARG A 23 -8.95 -7.17 4.75
N LYS A 24 -8.26 -7.07 3.61
CA LYS A 24 -8.82 -6.40 2.43
C LYS A 24 -10.12 -7.08 2.00
N CYS A 25 -10.12 -8.41 1.99
CA CYS A 25 -11.31 -9.22 1.71
C CYS A 25 -12.42 -8.97 2.74
N LEU A 26 -12.10 -9.08 4.03
CA LEU A 26 -13.08 -8.97 5.12
C LEU A 26 -13.68 -7.56 5.22
N ASN A 27 -12.87 -6.52 5.05
CA ASN A 27 -13.35 -5.14 5.08
C ASN A 27 -14.24 -4.82 3.88
N ALA A 28 -13.88 -5.30 2.67
CA ALA A 28 -14.74 -5.13 1.50
C ALA A 28 -16.07 -5.87 1.69
N LEU A 29 -16.02 -7.08 2.26
CA LEU A 29 -17.21 -7.84 2.62
C LEU A 29 -18.08 -7.09 3.64
N GLU A 30 -17.47 -6.54 4.70
CA GLU A 30 -18.19 -5.76 5.72
C GLU A 30 -18.87 -4.54 5.12
N VAL A 31 -18.16 -3.75 4.30
CA VAL A 31 -18.73 -2.59 3.61
C VAL A 31 -19.92 -3.02 2.74
N GLY A 32 -19.75 -4.04 1.90
CA GLY A 32 -20.82 -4.49 1.01
C GLY A 32 -22.03 -5.05 1.77
N VAL A 33 -21.83 -5.72 2.91
CA VAL A 33 -22.93 -6.20 3.76
C VAL A 33 -23.66 -5.04 4.43
N LEU A 34 -22.95 -4.01 4.88
CA LEU A 34 -23.55 -2.85 5.57
C LEU A 34 -24.28 -1.90 4.62
N THR A 35 -23.89 -1.85 3.35
CA THR A 35 -24.49 -0.94 2.35
C THR A 35 -25.59 -1.58 1.50
N THR A 36 -25.69 -2.92 1.49
CA THR A 36 -26.66 -3.63 0.66
C THR A 36 -27.99 -3.83 1.39
N PRO A 37 -29.13 -3.39 0.84
CA PRO A 37 -30.45 -3.66 1.41
C PRO A 37 -30.78 -5.15 1.44
N THR A 38 -31.52 -5.59 2.46
CA THR A 38 -31.99 -6.98 2.54
C THR A 38 -33.22 -7.21 1.65
N THR A 39 -33.29 -8.35 0.96
CA THR A 39 -34.51 -8.79 0.29
C THR A 39 -35.42 -9.54 1.29
N PRO A 40 -36.72 -9.19 1.41
CA PRO A 40 -37.64 -9.92 2.30
C PRO A 40 -37.82 -11.37 1.86
N LEU A 41 -37.83 -12.30 2.82
CA LEU A 41 -38.21 -13.70 2.60
C LEU A 41 -39.71 -13.77 2.25
N GLY A 42 -40.06 -13.64 0.96
CA GLY A 42 -41.44 -13.83 0.48
C GLY A 42 -41.87 -13.10 -0.81
N GLY A 43 -41.02 -12.31 -1.47
CA GLY A 43 -41.38 -11.61 -2.71
C GLY A 43 -40.84 -12.29 -3.96
N THR A 44 -41.72 -12.63 -4.91
CA THR A 44 -41.39 -13.21 -6.22
C THR A 44 -40.38 -12.36 -7.00
N ALA A 45 -39.39 -13.01 -7.59
CA ALA A 45 -38.34 -12.40 -8.41
C ALA A 45 -38.94 -11.57 -9.57
N ALA A 46 -38.63 -10.27 -9.58
CA ALA A 46 -38.82 -9.41 -10.75
C ALA A 46 -37.44 -9.08 -11.34
N SER A 47 -37.26 -9.48 -12.60
CA SER A 47 -36.06 -9.25 -13.42
C SER A 47 -35.74 -7.76 -13.61
N PRO A 48 -34.47 -7.37 -13.81
CA PRO A 48 -34.10 -5.97 -13.90
C PRO A 48 -34.49 -5.39 -15.27
N SER A 49 -35.36 -4.38 -15.27
CA SER A 49 -35.63 -3.56 -16.45
C SER A 49 -34.57 -2.48 -16.61
N THR A 50 -34.05 -2.40 -17.83
CA THR A 50 -33.17 -1.37 -18.36
C THR A 50 -33.85 0.00 -18.42
N SER A 51 -33.24 1.05 -17.88
CA SER A 51 -33.57 2.44 -18.28
C SER A 51 -32.37 3.36 -18.19
N SER A 52 -32.02 3.92 -19.35
CA SER A 52 -31.03 4.96 -19.63
C SER A 52 -31.33 6.32 -18.95
N PRO A 53 -30.41 7.31 -18.96
CA PRO A 53 -30.29 8.36 -17.94
C PRO A 53 -31.00 9.68 -18.29
N PRO A 54 -31.34 10.54 -17.31
CA PRO A 54 -31.66 11.94 -17.56
C PRO A 54 -30.50 12.91 -17.22
N SER A 55 -30.63 14.08 -17.84
CA SER A 55 -29.69 15.17 -18.07
C SER A 55 -29.32 16.06 -16.87
N LYS A 56 -28.18 16.76 -17.04
CA LYS A 56 -27.58 17.80 -16.17
C LYS A 56 -28.52 18.98 -15.85
N SER A 57 -28.56 19.42 -14.59
CA SER A 57 -28.35 20.83 -14.21
C SER A 57 -28.35 21.06 -12.68
N SER A 58 -27.36 21.82 -12.23
CA SER A 58 -27.28 22.67 -11.01
C SER A 58 -26.77 22.06 -9.68
N PRO A 59 -25.98 22.83 -8.90
CA PRO A 59 -25.12 22.29 -7.84
C PRO A 59 -25.82 22.30 -6.46
N PRO A 60 -25.56 21.32 -5.56
CA PRO A 60 -26.03 21.42 -4.20
C PRO A 60 -24.96 21.95 -3.24
N SER A 61 -25.46 22.83 -2.39
CA SER A 61 -24.94 23.39 -1.16
C SER A 61 -24.40 22.34 -0.17
N LYS A 62 -23.42 22.76 0.63
CA LYS A 62 -22.78 22.01 1.72
C LYS A 62 -23.84 21.40 2.66
N GLN A 63 -23.96 20.07 2.68
CA GLN A 63 -24.64 19.32 3.73
C GLN A 63 -23.64 18.55 4.58
N LYS A 64 -23.86 18.63 5.90
CA LYS A 64 -23.11 17.94 6.97
C LYS A 64 -23.09 16.44 6.71
N GLN A 65 -21.91 15.84 6.85
CA GLN A 65 -21.73 14.39 6.89
C GLN A 65 -22.35 13.85 8.19
N GLU A 66 -23.50 13.20 8.07
CA GLU A 66 -24.01 12.28 9.08
C GLU A 66 -23.47 10.87 8.83
N ALA A 67 -23.09 10.17 9.90
CA ALA A 67 -22.63 8.80 9.87
C ALA A 67 -23.67 7.87 9.20
N PRO A 68 -23.26 6.80 8.51
CA PRO A 68 -24.20 5.91 7.82
C PRO A 68 -25.17 5.31 8.85
N ALA A 69 -26.46 5.57 8.65
CA ALA A 69 -27.53 5.05 9.50
C ALA A 69 -27.48 3.52 9.50
N ARG A 70 -27.34 2.91 10.67
CA ARG A 70 -27.48 1.46 10.86
C ARG A 70 -28.89 1.05 10.43
N ILE A 71 -29.01 0.34 9.31
CA ILE A 71 -30.26 -0.26 8.86
C ILE A 71 -30.70 -1.28 9.92
N PRO A 72 -31.98 -1.29 10.37
CA PRO A 72 -32.46 -2.26 11.34
C PRO A 72 -32.27 -3.69 10.83
N LEU A 73 -32.02 -4.63 11.75
CA LEU A 73 -31.94 -6.06 11.47
C LEU A 73 -33.31 -6.57 10.96
N SER A 74 -33.56 -6.44 9.66
CA SER A 74 -34.69 -7.08 8.98
C SER A 74 -34.37 -8.56 8.75
N ASP A 75 -35.38 -9.42 8.89
CA ASP A 75 -35.35 -10.86 8.62
C ASP A 75 -35.13 -11.22 7.13
N GLY A 76 -34.41 -10.40 6.37
CA GLY A 76 -34.15 -10.58 4.95
C GLY A 76 -32.77 -11.17 4.62
N ILE A 77 -32.62 -11.64 3.39
CA ILE A 77 -31.34 -12.13 2.87
C ILE A 77 -30.63 -10.99 2.15
N ILE A 78 -29.36 -10.77 2.46
CA ILE A 78 -28.47 -9.86 1.72
C ILE A 78 -27.90 -10.64 0.54
N HIS A 79 -28.24 -10.22 -0.67
CA HIS A 79 -27.66 -10.77 -1.90
C HIS A 79 -26.37 -10.01 -2.24
N PHE A 80 -25.23 -10.64 -1.96
CA PHE A 80 -23.91 -10.09 -2.24
C PHE A 80 -23.48 -10.49 -3.66
N THR A 81 -23.87 -9.65 -4.62
CA THR A 81 -23.62 -9.86 -6.05
C THR A 81 -22.22 -9.39 -6.47
N LEU A 82 -21.81 -9.68 -7.71
CA LEU A 82 -20.55 -9.17 -8.25
C LEU A 82 -20.52 -7.62 -8.24
N ALA A 83 -21.64 -6.97 -8.57
CA ALA A 83 -21.74 -5.50 -8.53
C ALA A 83 -21.56 -4.96 -7.10
N VAL A 84 -22.14 -5.62 -6.09
CA VAL A 84 -21.92 -5.26 -4.67
C VAL A 84 -20.45 -5.44 -4.28
N ALA A 85 -19.80 -6.51 -4.76
CA ALA A 85 -18.37 -6.70 -4.55
C ALA A 85 -17.55 -5.56 -5.16
N GLU A 86 -17.80 -5.21 -6.42
CA GLU A 86 -17.14 -4.12 -7.12
C GLU A 86 -17.36 -2.77 -6.42
N ASP A 87 -18.61 -2.47 -6.05
CA ASP A 87 -18.99 -1.23 -5.37
C ASP A 87 -18.40 -1.12 -3.96
N SER A 88 -18.37 -2.23 -3.20
CA SER A 88 -17.80 -2.24 -1.85
C SER A 88 -16.29 -1.98 -1.85
N ILE A 89 -15.61 -2.45 -2.88
CA ILE A 89 -14.19 -2.20 -3.12
C ILE A 89 -13.98 -0.76 -3.60
N GLN A 90 -14.84 -0.27 -4.51
CA GLN A 90 -14.78 1.09 -5.02
C GLN A 90 -15.09 2.15 -3.95
N GLN A 91 -16.05 1.93 -3.05
CA GLN A 91 -16.33 2.86 -1.95
C GLN A 91 -15.14 3.01 -1.02
N LYS A 92 -14.35 1.94 -0.82
CA LYS A 92 -13.08 2.06 -0.12
C LYS A 92 -12.03 2.76 -0.99
N ALA A 93 -11.95 2.46 -2.29
CA ALA A 93 -11.08 3.20 -3.20
C ALA A 93 -11.41 4.71 -3.23
N ILE A 94 -12.65 5.12 -2.95
CA ILE A 94 -13.06 6.53 -2.84
C ILE A 94 -12.62 7.15 -1.48
N VAL A 95 -12.47 6.34 -0.43
CA VAL A 95 -11.77 6.76 0.82
C VAL A 95 -10.25 6.74 0.64
N TYR A 96 -9.75 5.90 -0.29
CA TYR A 96 -8.32 5.68 -0.54
C TYR A 96 -7.74 6.32 -1.78
N ASP A 97 -8.52 7.09 -2.52
CA ASP A 97 -8.00 7.95 -3.56
C ASP A 97 -9.04 9.00 -3.99
N LYS A 98 -8.71 10.26 -3.76
CA LYS A 98 -9.21 11.32 -4.65
C LYS A 98 -8.11 12.05 -5.40
N LYS A 99 -6.81 11.76 -5.20
CA LYS A 99 -5.67 12.43 -5.90
C LYS A 99 -4.31 11.68 -5.99
N GLY A 100 -4.10 10.49 -5.43
CA GLY A 100 -2.80 9.79 -5.42
C GLY A 100 -1.75 10.42 -4.48
N ASP A 101 -1.87 11.73 -4.24
CA ASP A 101 -0.98 12.53 -3.39
C ASP A 101 -0.91 12.00 -1.93
N ALA A 102 -2.02 11.56 -1.35
CA ALA A 102 -2.08 11.19 0.06
C ALA A 102 -1.19 9.98 0.44
N HIS A 103 -1.01 9.04 -0.49
CA HIS A 103 -0.10 7.91 -0.35
C HIS A 103 1.35 8.39 -0.31
N TYR A 104 1.76 9.15 -1.33
CA TYR A 104 3.13 9.68 -1.47
C TYR A 104 3.50 10.64 -0.34
N ASP A 105 2.56 11.49 0.10
CA ASP A 105 2.76 12.40 1.22
C ASP A 105 2.99 11.63 2.52
N THR A 106 2.19 10.59 2.77
CA THR A 106 2.28 9.83 4.02
C THR A 106 3.58 9.01 4.08
N ILE A 107 3.95 8.32 2.99
CA ILE A 107 5.22 7.58 2.97
C ILE A 107 6.42 8.53 3.00
N SER A 108 6.31 9.71 2.38
CA SER A 108 7.37 10.69 2.48
C SER A 108 7.52 11.23 3.90
N ALA A 109 6.43 11.48 4.61
CA ALA A 109 6.46 11.91 6.00
C ALA A 109 7.09 10.84 6.90
N PHE A 110 6.73 9.56 6.68
CA PHE A 110 7.34 8.42 7.35
C PHE A 110 8.88 8.40 7.22
N ILE A 111 9.39 8.54 5.99
CA ILE A 111 10.84 8.55 5.71
C ILE A 111 11.53 9.76 6.32
N LYS A 112 10.91 10.95 6.19
CA LYS A 112 11.46 12.18 6.76
C LYS A 112 11.54 12.10 8.28
N SER A 113 10.53 11.53 8.95
CA SER A 113 10.57 11.27 10.39
C SER A 113 11.70 10.31 10.78
N MET A 114 11.88 9.20 10.06
CA MET A 114 13.02 8.29 10.31
C MET A 114 14.37 9.00 10.14
N ARG A 115 14.54 9.82 9.09
CA ARG A 115 15.76 10.60 8.82
C ARG A 115 16.06 11.60 9.93
N ALA A 116 15.03 12.29 10.40
CA ALA A 116 15.12 13.23 11.51
C ALA A 116 15.29 12.53 12.88
N SER A 117 15.33 11.19 12.92
CA SER A 117 15.35 10.39 14.15
C SER A 117 14.16 10.67 15.06
N ASP A 118 13.03 11.09 14.48
CA ASP A 118 11.74 11.28 15.14
C ASP A 118 10.97 9.94 15.15
N GLU A 119 11.24 9.13 16.17
CA GLU A 119 10.61 7.81 16.34
C GLU A 119 9.09 7.90 16.50
N ASN A 120 8.60 8.86 17.28
CA ASN A 120 7.17 9.02 17.53
C ASN A 120 6.42 9.36 16.24
N GLY A 121 6.95 10.31 15.46
CA GLY A 121 6.38 10.64 14.15
C GLY A 121 6.44 9.48 13.17
N ALA A 122 7.57 8.77 13.10
CA ALA A 122 7.71 7.62 12.21
C ALA A 122 6.70 6.49 12.54
N ILE A 123 6.54 6.16 13.82
CA ILE A 123 5.55 5.16 14.27
C ILE A 123 4.11 5.63 13.97
N TYR A 124 3.82 6.92 14.14
CA TYR A 124 2.50 7.47 13.78
C TYR A 124 2.21 7.32 12.28
N TRP A 125 3.14 7.68 11.41
CA TRP A 125 2.96 7.54 9.95
C TRP A 125 2.86 6.09 9.53
N LEU A 126 3.65 5.19 10.13
CA LEU A 126 3.51 3.74 9.94
C LEU A 126 2.10 3.26 10.31
N ALA A 127 1.61 3.64 11.50
CA ALA A 127 0.28 3.25 11.95
C ALA A 127 -0.83 3.79 11.03
N LYS A 128 -0.69 5.05 10.57
CA LYS A 128 -1.60 5.65 9.59
C LYS A 128 -1.64 4.85 8.29
N MET A 129 -0.48 4.48 7.73
CA MET A 129 -0.39 3.64 6.52
C MET A 129 -1.00 2.24 6.72
N LEU A 130 -0.73 1.59 7.85
CA LEU A 130 -1.30 0.27 8.11
C LEU A 130 -2.81 0.29 8.33
N HIS A 131 -3.31 1.32 9.04
CA HIS A 131 -4.75 1.55 9.21
C HIS A 131 -5.41 1.87 7.87
N ALA A 132 -4.69 2.60 7.02
CA ALA A 132 -5.07 2.90 5.66
C ALA A 132 -5.18 1.67 4.75
N GLY A 133 -4.57 0.54 5.14
CA GLY A 133 -4.48 -0.63 4.28
C GLY A 133 -3.45 -0.47 3.17
N GLU A 134 -2.45 0.40 3.40
CA GLU A 134 -1.23 0.44 2.62
C GLU A 134 -0.61 -0.96 2.53
N ASP A 135 0.00 -1.27 1.38
CA ASP A 135 0.70 -2.54 1.23
C ASP A 135 1.90 -2.57 2.19
N PHE A 136 1.91 -3.52 3.12
CA PHE A 136 3.03 -3.68 4.07
C PHE A 136 4.34 -4.03 3.36
N ARG A 137 4.27 -4.66 2.19
CA ARG A 137 5.46 -4.94 1.37
C ARG A 137 6.04 -3.64 0.82
N PHE A 138 5.18 -2.69 0.44
CA PHE A 138 5.61 -1.36 0.05
C PHE A 138 6.33 -0.65 1.19
N ILE A 139 5.77 -0.66 2.40
CA ILE A 139 6.42 -0.07 3.59
C ILE A 139 7.77 -0.74 3.85
N ALA A 140 7.83 -2.09 3.84
CA ALA A 140 9.07 -2.83 4.07
C ALA A 140 10.15 -2.49 3.02
N ARG A 141 9.80 -2.39 1.73
CA ARG A 141 10.73 -1.94 0.68
C ARG A 141 11.31 -0.56 0.97
N ARG A 142 10.49 0.37 1.50
CA ARG A 142 10.97 1.72 1.86
C ARG A 142 11.92 1.70 3.06
N ILE A 143 11.71 0.82 4.03
CA ILE A 143 12.63 0.61 5.15
C ILE A 143 13.97 0.03 4.65
N VAL A 144 13.94 -0.93 3.71
CA VAL A 144 15.16 -1.50 3.10
C VAL A 144 15.99 -0.41 2.40
N ILE A 145 15.34 0.44 1.60
CA ILE A 145 16.03 1.57 0.94
C ILE A 145 16.62 2.52 2.00
N PHE A 146 15.83 2.88 3.02
CA PHE A 146 16.27 3.78 4.08
C PHE A 146 17.50 3.25 4.83
N ALA A 147 17.57 1.94 5.07
CA ALA A 147 18.70 1.30 5.75
C ALA A 147 20.03 1.54 5.02
N SER A 148 20.03 1.50 3.69
CA SER A 148 21.24 1.76 2.89
C SER A 148 21.45 3.24 2.57
N GLU A 149 20.38 4.00 2.37
CA GLU A 149 20.44 5.41 1.97
C GLU A 149 20.76 6.34 3.13
N ASP A 150 20.06 6.21 4.26
CA ASP A 150 20.04 7.17 5.35
C ASP A 150 20.77 6.69 6.61
N VAL A 151 20.82 5.38 6.85
CA VAL A 151 21.65 4.79 7.93
C VAL A 151 23.04 4.45 7.40
N GLY A 152 23.10 3.71 6.29
CA GLY A 152 24.30 3.51 5.50
C GLY A 152 25.47 2.92 6.30
N LEU A 153 26.68 3.43 6.06
CA LEU A 153 27.90 2.93 6.68
C LEU A 153 28.01 3.25 8.19
N ALA A 154 27.13 4.10 8.72
CA ALA A 154 27.16 4.41 10.15
C ALA A 154 26.68 3.25 11.02
N ASP A 155 25.88 2.34 10.46
CA ASP A 155 25.45 1.11 11.11
C ASP A 155 25.12 0.02 10.07
N PRO A 156 26.10 -0.83 9.72
CA PRO A 156 25.94 -1.87 8.71
C PRO A 156 24.88 -2.95 9.04
N GLU A 157 24.47 -3.08 10.31
CA GLU A 157 23.45 -4.06 10.71
C GLU A 157 22.03 -3.64 10.32
N ALA A 158 21.83 -2.36 9.95
CA ALA A 158 20.53 -1.84 9.55
C ALA A 158 19.96 -2.55 8.31
N LEU A 159 20.78 -2.77 7.27
CA LEU A 159 20.32 -3.43 6.04
C LEU A 159 19.93 -4.89 6.27
N PRO A 160 20.76 -5.74 6.90
CA PRO A 160 20.37 -7.09 7.31
C PRO A 160 19.07 -7.13 8.12
N LEU A 161 18.89 -6.23 9.10
CA LEU A 161 17.66 -6.14 9.87
C LEU A 161 16.45 -5.78 8.98
N ALA A 162 16.60 -4.84 8.06
CA ALA A 162 15.53 -4.45 7.15
C ALA A 162 15.12 -5.59 6.21
N ILE A 163 16.09 -6.36 5.69
CA ILE A 163 15.84 -7.55 4.88
C ILE A 163 15.12 -8.63 5.71
N ALA A 164 15.58 -8.89 6.92
CA ALA A 164 14.92 -9.82 7.83
C ALA A 164 13.48 -9.39 8.15
N THR A 165 13.24 -8.09 8.36
CA THR A 165 11.89 -7.54 8.52
C THR A 165 11.05 -7.74 7.27
N GLN A 166 11.59 -7.49 6.07
CA GLN A 166 10.88 -7.71 4.82
C GLN A 166 10.47 -9.18 4.64
N GLN A 167 11.32 -10.13 5.04
CA GLN A 167 10.95 -11.56 5.03
C GLN A 167 9.94 -11.90 6.13
N ALA A 168 10.10 -11.34 7.33
CA ALA A 168 9.22 -11.59 8.46
C ALA A 168 7.80 -11.10 8.19
N VAL A 169 7.61 -9.94 7.57
CA VAL A 169 6.26 -9.42 7.26
C VAL A 169 5.54 -10.30 6.26
N GLU A 170 6.26 -10.90 5.30
CA GLU A 170 5.71 -11.84 4.33
C GLU A 170 5.32 -13.16 4.98
N PHE A 171 6.22 -13.69 5.81
CA PHE A 171 6.01 -14.96 6.49
C PHE A 171 4.85 -14.88 7.49
N VAL A 172 4.75 -13.79 8.23
CA VAL A 172 3.76 -13.62 9.31
C VAL A 172 2.41 -13.11 8.78
N GLY A 173 2.42 -12.16 7.85
CA GLY A 173 1.20 -11.49 7.39
C GLY A 173 0.57 -10.56 8.42
N LEU A 174 -0.41 -9.75 7.99
CA LEU A 174 -1.12 -8.83 8.90
C LEU A 174 -2.30 -9.53 9.60
N PRO A 175 -2.63 -9.15 10.86
CA PRO A 175 -2.18 -7.94 11.57
C PRO A 175 -0.81 -8.02 12.28
N GLU A 176 -0.27 -9.21 12.54
CA GLU A 176 0.96 -9.40 13.34
C GLU A 176 2.22 -8.82 12.67
N ALA A 177 2.28 -8.76 11.34
CA ALA A 177 3.37 -8.14 10.57
C ALA A 177 3.57 -6.63 10.89
N ARG A 178 2.61 -5.96 11.55
CA ARG A 178 2.82 -4.59 12.04
C ARG A 178 3.95 -4.49 13.07
N ILE A 179 4.22 -5.58 13.81
CA ILE A 179 5.22 -5.63 14.88
C ILE A 179 6.65 -5.58 14.33
N PRO A 180 7.06 -6.46 13.38
CA PRO A 180 8.39 -6.37 12.78
C PRO A 180 8.61 -5.06 12.01
N LEU A 181 7.57 -4.49 11.38
CA LEU A 181 7.65 -3.15 10.78
C LEU A 181 7.93 -2.06 11.81
N ALA A 182 7.22 -2.08 12.95
CA ALA A 182 7.44 -1.12 14.03
C ALA A 182 8.84 -1.28 14.64
N HIS A 183 9.31 -2.52 14.82
CA HIS A 183 10.66 -2.81 15.32
C HIS A 183 11.74 -2.21 14.40
N ALA A 184 11.68 -2.51 13.10
CA ALA A 184 12.64 -1.96 12.15
C ALA A 184 12.54 -0.43 12.08
N THR A 185 11.34 0.13 12.12
CA THR A 185 11.14 1.59 12.12
C THR A 185 11.85 2.25 13.31
N ALA A 186 11.62 1.76 14.52
CA ALA A 186 12.25 2.28 15.73
C ALA A 186 13.78 2.13 15.68
N TYR A 187 14.27 1.00 15.16
CA TYR A 187 15.70 0.80 14.93
C TYR A 187 16.28 1.87 13.99
N MET A 188 15.65 2.07 12.82
CA MET A 188 16.11 3.06 11.83
C MET A 188 16.10 4.49 12.39
N CYS A 189 15.11 4.84 13.22
CA CYS A 189 15.09 6.12 13.91
C CYS A 189 16.28 6.30 14.86
N ARG A 190 16.63 5.26 15.63
CA ARG A 190 17.70 5.30 16.64
C ARG A 190 19.12 5.13 16.07
N ALA A 191 19.24 4.50 14.91
CA ALA A 191 20.53 4.28 14.26
C ALA A 191 21.22 5.61 13.90
N LYS A 192 22.56 5.62 13.94
CA LYS A 192 23.33 6.76 13.41
C LYS A 192 23.08 6.89 11.91
N LYS A 193 23.05 8.13 11.41
CA LYS A 193 22.76 8.40 10.00
C LYS A 193 24.05 8.63 9.22
N SER A 194 24.17 8.02 8.04
CA SER A 194 25.20 8.32 7.06
C SER A 194 24.65 8.07 5.66
N ARG A 195 24.81 9.08 4.79
CA ARG A 195 24.44 9.03 3.38
C ARG A 195 25.67 8.91 2.45
N GLU A 196 26.86 8.70 3.01
CA GLU A 196 28.15 8.74 2.30
C GLU A 196 28.16 7.84 1.05
N ALA A 197 27.77 6.56 1.19
CA ALA A 197 27.78 5.63 0.08
C ALA A 197 26.76 6.00 -1.01
N TYR A 198 25.58 6.50 -0.60
CA TYR A 198 24.54 6.96 -1.52
C TYR A 198 24.98 8.21 -2.29
N GLU A 199 25.54 9.19 -1.58
CA GLU A 199 26.04 10.44 -2.16
C GLU A 199 27.25 10.21 -3.08
N ALA A 200 28.17 9.33 -2.70
CA ALA A 200 29.31 8.96 -3.53
C ALA A 200 28.88 8.30 -4.86
N LEU A 201 27.88 7.41 -4.82
CA LEU A 201 27.31 6.82 -6.03
C LEU A 201 26.60 7.87 -6.89
N GLY A 202 25.85 8.78 -6.26
CA GLY A 202 25.18 9.90 -6.94
C GLY A 202 26.17 10.79 -7.68
N ALA A 203 27.22 11.26 -6.99
CA ALA A 203 28.27 12.10 -7.58
C ALA A 203 28.98 11.41 -8.76
N ALA A 204 29.32 10.13 -8.63
CA ALA A 204 29.93 9.36 -9.72
C ALA A 204 28.97 9.20 -10.92
N THR A 205 27.67 9.07 -10.66
CA THR A 205 26.65 8.98 -11.73
C THR A 205 26.51 10.31 -12.46
N GLU A 206 26.49 11.44 -11.73
CA GLU A 206 26.46 12.79 -12.33
C GLU A 206 27.69 13.05 -13.22
N GLU A 207 28.89 12.62 -12.80
CA GLU A 207 30.11 12.74 -13.60
C GLU A 207 29.99 11.98 -14.94
N ILE A 208 29.45 10.75 -14.89
CA ILE A 208 29.19 9.92 -16.07
C ILE A 208 28.19 10.59 -17.03
N GLU A 209 27.09 11.11 -16.49
CA GLU A 209 26.04 11.77 -17.27
C GLU A 209 26.51 13.09 -17.90
N SER A 210 27.48 13.76 -17.28
CA SER A 210 28.12 14.98 -17.81
C SER A 210 29.16 14.72 -18.92
N GLU A 211 29.19 13.51 -19.49
CA GLU A 211 30.12 13.04 -20.52
C GLU A 211 31.62 13.04 -20.11
N GLN A 212 31.94 13.20 -18.82
CA GLN A 212 33.31 13.07 -18.29
C GLN A 212 33.70 11.60 -18.05
N THR A 213 33.32 10.71 -18.96
CA THR A 213 33.62 9.28 -18.80
C THR A 213 35.07 8.96 -19.17
N SER A 214 35.87 8.61 -18.17
CA SER A 214 37.23 8.12 -18.39
C SER A 214 37.21 6.67 -18.87
N ARG A 215 38.03 6.32 -19.87
CA ARG A 215 38.24 4.91 -20.25
C ARG A 215 38.84 4.14 -19.07
N VAL A 216 38.43 2.87 -18.92
CA VAL A 216 39.01 1.98 -17.91
C VAL A 216 40.53 1.88 -18.12
N PRO A 217 41.37 2.23 -17.11
CA PRO A 217 42.82 2.14 -17.22
C PRO A 217 43.30 0.76 -17.66
N GLU A 218 44.31 0.69 -18.54
CA GLU A 218 44.78 -0.57 -19.13
C GLU A 218 45.13 -1.63 -18.08
N ARG A 219 45.75 -1.22 -16.98
CA ARG A 219 46.11 -2.11 -15.85
C ARG A 219 44.91 -2.76 -15.15
N LEU A 220 43.71 -2.20 -15.29
CA LEU A 220 42.46 -2.68 -14.70
C LEU A 220 41.60 -3.47 -15.70
N LYS A 221 41.94 -3.48 -16.99
CA LYS A 221 41.20 -4.25 -18.00
C LYS A 221 41.39 -5.75 -17.79
N ASN A 222 40.39 -6.52 -18.21
CA ASN A 222 40.43 -7.97 -18.17
C ASN A 222 41.54 -8.48 -19.10
N LYS A 223 42.48 -9.28 -18.56
CA LYS A 223 43.64 -9.84 -19.30
C LYS A 223 43.34 -11.18 -19.99
N HIS A 224 42.19 -11.81 -19.70
CA HIS A 224 41.83 -13.15 -20.19
C HIS A 224 40.98 -13.15 -21.46
N PHE A 225 40.56 -11.98 -21.96
CA PHE A 225 39.90 -11.85 -23.25
C PHE A 225 40.85 -11.17 -24.24
N PRO A 226 40.88 -11.61 -25.52
CA PRO A 226 41.61 -10.88 -26.54
C PRO A 226 41.04 -9.47 -26.61
N VAL A 227 41.91 -8.47 -26.40
CA VAL A 227 41.58 -7.06 -26.62
C VAL A 227 41.07 -6.98 -28.05
N ASN A 228 39.81 -6.57 -28.22
CA ASN A 228 39.26 -6.37 -29.56
C ASN A 228 40.15 -5.32 -30.24
N PRO A 229 40.89 -5.67 -31.31
CA PRO A 229 41.83 -4.75 -31.92
C PRO A 229 41.02 -3.70 -32.68
N GLU A 230 40.82 -2.56 -32.01
CA GLU A 230 40.38 -1.28 -32.56
C GLU A 230 39.01 -1.25 -33.28
N ARG A 231 38.13 -0.38 -32.78
CA ARG A 231 37.20 0.39 -33.62
C ARG A 231 37.51 1.86 -33.40
#